data_AF-A0A7R9U7K3-F1
#
_entry.id   AF-A0A7R9U7K3-F1
#
_cell.length_a   1.000
_cell.length_b   1.000
_cell.length_c   1.000
_cell.angle_alpha   90.00
_cell.angle_beta   90.00
_cell.angle_gamma   90.00
#
_symmetry.space_group_name_H-M   'P 1'
#
loop_
_entity.id
_entity.type
_entity.pdbx_description
1 polymer ?
#
loop_
_entity_poly.entity_id
_entity_poly.type
_entity_poly.pdbx_seq_one_letter_code
_entity_poly.pdbx_strand_id
1 'polypeptide(L)'
;GASRHTIKMGNVVKPSPAVSQCSIGYGRAAGVASESTGGCKIAVDASYIWGGPALQPGLQLQEVGIASVALIPLTILCIVICYQLAKKRTMKAAPRQTELAVGVMALVLILAGHLVLPYSSSTPLGHYATTFGSGAATMAAFKMMDIIRDSVPAGCTESFRGYLAYMFCPAEPAFDATTKRLAKVTASAALTQLVHFVYTILVMGLLLDFGYDSGYQPFEGSFFNHAYVGLLIFNMVEHGFSLGALITMLMGYQPTPIMDIPAPAFKARSIREFWGKRYNLAISRMLRRPWMDTLFRQEYEEGLTKEQKAARQQRIRILGPFSVFLASGVIHELMHPVCLKRAYPGEATIFFMLQFALCVVETKVLKLMGGAVVPTHEG
;
A
#
# COMPACT_ATOMS: atom_id res chain seq x y z
N GLY A 1 -80.38 -5.59 -17.36
CA GLY A 1 -80.99 -5.51 -16.02
C GLY A 1 -79.88 -5.58 -15.00
N ALA A 2 -79.53 -4.44 -14.40
CA ALA A 2 -78.37 -4.28 -13.53
C ALA A 2 -78.78 -4.47 -12.05
N SER A 3 -78.16 -5.44 -11.38
CA SER A 3 -78.32 -5.69 -9.94
C SER A 3 -77.39 -4.78 -9.13
N ARG A 4 -77.98 -3.95 -8.27
CA ARG A 4 -77.27 -3.13 -7.26
C ARG A 4 -76.76 -4.03 -6.13
N HIS A 5 -75.46 -4.05 -5.91
CA HIS A 5 -74.86 -4.50 -4.66
C HIS A 5 -74.45 -3.29 -3.82
N THR A 6 -75.03 -3.18 -2.63
CA THR A 6 -74.72 -2.18 -1.61
C THR A 6 -73.70 -2.80 -0.66
N ILE A 7 -72.48 -2.25 -0.58
CA ILE A 7 -71.47 -2.65 0.40
C ILE A 7 -71.47 -1.60 1.53
N LYS A 8 -71.78 -2.06 2.76
CA LYS A 8 -71.66 -1.28 3.99
C LYS A 8 -70.18 -1.10 4.35
N MET A 9 -69.76 0.13 4.64
CA MET A 9 -68.45 0.40 5.22
C MET A 9 -68.39 -0.09 6.68
N GLY A 10 -67.39 -0.91 6.98
CA GLY A 10 -67.06 -1.38 8.32
C GLY A 10 -66.29 -0.32 9.12
N ASN A 11 -66.44 -0.41 10.43
CA ASN A 11 -65.95 0.54 11.42
C ASN A 11 -64.41 0.72 11.43
N VAL A 12 -64.01 1.98 11.57
CA VAL A 12 -62.65 2.44 11.81
C VAL A 12 -62.12 1.89 13.14
N VAL A 13 -61.12 1.02 13.08
CA VAL A 13 -60.33 0.59 14.25
C VAL A 13 -59.20 1.60 14.46
N LYS A 14 -59.22 2.28 15.62
CA LYS A 14 -58.11 3.13 16.10
C LYS A 14 -56.90 2.24 16.46
N PRO A 15 -55.67 2.55 16.03
CA PRO A 15 -54.49 1.91 16.58
C PRO A 15 -54.13 2.52 17.95
N SER A 16 -53.87 1.61 18.91
CA SER A 16 -53.36 1.84 20.26
C SER A 16 -51.85 2.18 20.23
N PRO A 17 -51.29 2.85 21.27
CA PRO A 17 -49.99 3.51 21.16
C PRO A 17 -48.78 2.63 21.53
N ALA A 18 -47.63 3.08 21.02
CA ALA A 18 -46.29 2.94 21.58
C ALA A 18 -45.69 1.52 21.69
N VAL A 19 -45.01 1.10 20.62
CA VAL A 19 -43.80 0.28 20.74
C VAL A 19 -42.62 1.24 20.82
N SER A 20 -41.88 1.16 21.93
CA SER A 20 -40.68 1.93 22.22
C SER A 20 -39.60 1.66 21.16
N GLN A 21 -39.41 2.60 20.24
CA GLN A 21 -38.15 2.68 19.49
C GLN A 21 -37.06 3.15 20.45
N CYS A 22 -36.09 2.28 20.70
CA CYS A 22 -34.82 2.63 21.31
C CYS A 22 -34.06 3.53 20.33
N SER A 23 -34.32 4.83 20.38
CA SER A 23 -33.50 5.84 19.71
C SER A 23 -32.16 5.95 20.44
N ILE A 24 -31.09 5.51 19.80
CA ILE A 24 -29.73 5.90 20.18
C ILE A 24 -29.60 7.39 19.84
N GLY A 25 -29.86 8.23 20.83
CA GLY A 25 -29.68 9.66 20.73
C GLY A 25 -28.20 9.99 20.71
N TYR A 26 -27.69 10.51 19.60
CA TYR A 26 -26.49 11.34 19.63
C TYR A 26 -26.85 12.62 20.39
N GLY A 27 -26.46 12.67 21.67
CA GLY A 27 -26.56 13.85 22.50
C GLY A 27 -25.76 14.99 21.88
N ARG A 28 -26.45 15.91 21.20
CA ARG A 28 -25.92 17.22 20.86
C ARG A 28 -25.86 18.01 22.17
N ALA A 29 -24.64 18.20 22.69
CA ALA A 29 -24.42 19.05 23.85
C ALA A 29 -24.91 20.47 23.52
N ALA A 30 -26.05 20.83 24.08
CA ALA A 30 -26.54 22.19 24.07
C ALA A 30 -25.92 22.94 25.25
N GLY A 31 -25.29 24.08 24.98
CA GLY A 31 -25.12 25.15 25.97
C GLY A 31 -23.68 25.58 26.23
N VAL A 32 -23.09 26.36 25.32
CA VAL A 32 -22.37 27.59 25.68
C VAL A 32 -22.63 28.60 24.56
N ALA A 33 -23.46 29.59 24.83
CA ALA A 33 -23.57 30.78 23.99
C ALA A 33 -22.33 31.64 24.28
N SER A 34 -21.36 31.67 23.34
CA SER A 34 -20.33 32.71 23.31
C SER A 34 -20.57 33.59 22.10
N GLU A 35 -20.70 34.89 22.35
CA GLU A 35 -20.85 35.94 21.35
C GLU A 35 -19.82 35.82 20.23
N SER A 36 -20.32 35.68 19.00
CA SER A 36 -19.54 35.59 17.79
C SER A 36 -19.05 36.97 17.37
N THR A 37 -17.77 37.25 17.61
CA THR A 37 -17.02 38.15 16.72
C THR A 37 -16.70 37.38 15.43
N GLY A 38 -17.07 37.97 14.29
CA GLY A 38 -17.07 37.35 12.97
C GLY A 38 -15.69 37.02 12.40
N GLY A 39 -15.01 36.04 13.00
CA GLY A 39 -13.87 35.35 12.41
C GLY A 39 -14.32 33.96 11.99
N CYS A 40 -14.36 33.68 10.68
CA CYS A 40 -14.52 32.34 10.14
C CYS A 40 -13.31 31.50 10.56
N LYS A 41 -13.36 30.90 11.75
CA LYS A 41 -12.40 29.89 12.19
C LYS A 41 -12.81 28.59 11.51
N ILE A 42 -12.12 28.26 10.42
CA ILE A 42 -12.11 26.91 9.85
C ILE A 42 -11.37 26.03 10.87
N ALA A 43 -12.08 25.53 11.87
CA ALA A 43 -11.59 24.47 12.73
C ALA A 43 -11.81 23.16 11.98
N VAL A 44 -10.80 22.71 11.23
CA VAL A 44 -10.79 21.38 10.65
C VAL A 44 -10.73 20.39 11.80
N ASP A 45 -11.86 19.78 12.14
CA ASP A 45 -11.90 18.71 13.13
C ASP A 45 -11.27 17.46 12.52
N ALA A 46 -9.96 17.33 12.69
CA ALA A 46 -9.20 16.19 12.19
C ALA A 46 -9.63 14.85 12.84
N SER A 47 -10.46 14.88 13.89
CA SER A 47 -11.10 13.68 14.44
C SER A 47 -12.13 13.07 13.49
N TYR A 48 -12.64 13.82 12.51
CA TYR A 48 -13.66 13.32 11.58
C TYR A 48 -13.08 12.30 10.58
N ILE A 49 -11.85 12.52 10.11
CA ILE A 49 -11.16 11.57 9.23
C ILE A 49 -10.46 10.47 10.06
N TRP A 50 -9.91 10.82 11.24
CA TRP A 50 -8.96 9.95 11.95
C TRP A 50 -9.34 9.55 13.38
N GLY A 51 -10.48 9.99 13.91
CA GLY A 51 -10.94 9.82 15.30
C GLY A 51 -10.84 8.39 15.86
N GLY A 52 -9.69 8.05 16.45
CA GLY A 52 -9.54 6.84 17.22
C GLY A 52 -10.38 6.89 18.50
N PRO A 53 -10.60 5.76 19.18
CA PRO A 53 -11.03 5.79 20.57
C PRO A 53 -10.06 6.69 21.35
N ALA A 54 -10.58 7.57 22.20
CA ALA A 54 -9.75 8.29 23.15
C ALA A 54 -8.97 7.23 23.96
N LEU A 55 -7.67 7.10 23.68
CA LEU A 55 -6.77 6.33 24.51
C LEU A 55 -6.97 6.82 25.95
N GLN A 56 -7.04 5.89 26.89
CA GLN A 56 -7.08 6.28 28.30
C GLN A 56 -5.92 7.25 28.55
N PRO A 57 -6.14 8.41 29.19
CA PRO A 57 -5.14 9.49 29.32
C PRO A 57 -3.82 9.11 30.03
N GLY A 58 -3.63 7.85 30.40
CA GLY A 58 -2.50 7.35 31.18
C GLY A 58 -1.45 6.53 30.42
N LEU A 59 -1.71 6.02 29.21
CA LEU A 59 -0.63 5.42 28.40
C LEU A 59 0.16 6.53 27.73
N GLN A 60 1.23 6.95 28.40
CA GLN A 60 1.96 8.17 28.10
C GLN A 60 2.67 8.09 26.74
N LEU A 61 2.63 9.21 26.00
CA LEU A 61 3.39 9.51 24.78
C LEU A 61 4.88 9.09 24.87
N GLN A 62 5.41 9.02 26.09
CA GLN A 62 6.77 8.59 26.42
C GLN A 62 7.06 7.13 26.03
N GLU A 63 6.16 6.18 26.29
CA GLU A 63 6.43 4.76 26.06
C GLU A 63 6.57 4.46 24.56
N VAL A 64 5.78 5.15 23.73
CA VAL A 64 5.83 4.91 22.30
C VAL A 64 6.91 5.74 21.61
N GLY A 65 7.25 6.92 22.16
CA GLY A 65 8.47 7.62 21.78
C GLY A 65 9.70 6.73 21.96
N ILE A 66 9.80 6.06 23.12
CA ILE A 66 10.90 5.14 23.43
C ILE A 66 10.90 3.93 22.49
N ALA A 67 9.74 3.30 22.25
CA ALA A 67 9.65 2.15 21.38
C ALA A 67 10.01 2.48 19.92
N SER A 68 9.56 3.64 19.41
CA SER A 68 9.89 4.12 18.06
C SER A 68 11.38 4.45 17.93
N VAL A 69 11.97 5.10 18.93
CA VAL A 69 13.40 5.41 18.96
C VAL A 69 14.26 4.14 19.05
N ALA A 70 13.81 3.11 19.79
CA ALA A 70 14.51 1.83 19.90
C ALA A 70 14.44 0.98 18.62
N LEU A 71 13.39 1.14 17.81
CA LEU A 71 13.25 0.42 16.53
C LEU A 71 14.24 0.90 15.47
N ILE A 72 14.65 2.17 15.50
CA ILE A 72 15.63 2.73 14.56
C ILE A 72 17.00 2.01 14.64
N PRO A 73 17.68 1.93 15.79
CA PRO A 73 18.97 1.25 15.90
C PRO A 73 18.85 -0.25 15.66
N LEU A 74 17.75 -0.89 16.04
CA LEU A 74 17.50 -2.30 15.72
C LEU A 74 17.39 -2.52 14.20
N THR A 75 16.67 -1.63 13.51
CA THR A 75 16.55 -1.67 12.04
C THR A 75 17.91 -1.46 11.39
N ILE A 76 18.69 -0.46 11.85
CA ILE A 76 20.06 -0.22 11.35
C ILE A 76 20.95 -1.44 11.58
N LEU A 77 20.90 -2.06 12.77
CA LEU A 77 21.64 -3.26 13.09
C LEU A 77 21.25 -4.43 12.16
N CYS A 78 19.96 -4.65 11.94
CA CYS A 78 19.46 -5.66 11.00
C CYS A 78 19.98 -5.38 9.58
N ILE A 79 19.97 -4.12 9.13
CA ILE A 79 20.49 -3.70 7.82
C ILE A 79 22.00 -4.00 7.70
N VAL A 80 22.78 -3.70 8.74
CA VAL A 80 24.23 -3.97 8.76
C VAL A 80 24.50 -5.48 8.76
N ILE A 81 23.77 -6.25 9.56
CA ILE A 81 23.88 -7.72 9.56
C ILE A 81 23.55 -8.28 8.17
N CYS A 82 22.46 -7.82 7.54
CA CYS A 82 22.09 -8.23 6.19
C CYS A 82 23.18 -7.89 5.17
N TYR A 83 23.83 -6.73 5.27
CA TYR A 83 24.94 -6.35 4.40
C TYR A 83 26.13 -7.30 4.54
N GLN A 84 26.52 -7.57 5.79
CA GLN A 84 27.65 -8.47 6.05
C GLN A 84 27.35 -9.89 5.59
N LEU A 85 26.11 -10.36 5.76
CA LEU A 85 25.67 -11.66 5.25
C LEU A 85 25.66 -11.69 3.71
N ALA A 86 25.18 -10.64 3.05
CA ALA A 86 25.18 -10.54 1.59
C ALA A 86 26.61 -10.54 1.03
N LYS A 87 27.51 -9.77 1.65
CA LYS A 87 28.93 -9.74 1.28
C LYS A 87 29.64 -11.08 1.53
N LYS A 88 29.29 -11.75 2.64
CA LYS A 88 29.82 -13.08 3.00
C LYS A 88 29.21 -14.22 2.20
N ARG A 89 28.11 -14.02 1.47
CA ARG A 89 27.41 -15.09 0.71
C ARG A 89 28.13 -15.59 -0.54
N THR A 90 29.38 -15.16 -0.72
CA THR A 90 30.44 -15.98 -1.35
C THR A 90 30.69 -17.30 -0.60
N MET A 91 30.17 -17.50 0.61
CA MET A 91 30.29 -18.72 1.41
C MET A 91 29.15 -19.71 1.10
N LYS A 92 29.50 -20.78 0.40
CA LYS A 92 28.64 -21.87 -0.10
C LYS A 92 27.88 -22.69 0.96
N ALA A 93 27.92 -22.35 2.24
CA ALA A 93 27.46 -23.21 3.33
C ALA A 93 26.25 -22.62 4.08
N ALA A 94 25.09 -23.29 3.95
CA ALA A 94 23.82 -23.06 4.65
C ALA A 94 22.91 -21.89 4.21
N PRO A 95 22.58 -21.73 2.90
CA PRO A 95 21.69 -20.68 2.40
C PRO A 95 20.29 -20.65 3.06
N ARG A 96 19.74 -21.82 3.42
CA ARG A 96 18.39 -21.94 4.03
C ARG A 96 18.27 -21.36 5.43
N GLN A 97 19.27 -21.54 6.28
CA GLN A 97 19.23 -21.00 7.65
C GLN A 97 19.37 -19.48 7.65
N THR A 98 20.22 -18.94 6.77
CA THR A 98 20.33 -17.49 6.55
C THR A 98 19.04 -16.91 5.99
N GLU A 99 18.40 -17.59 5.03
CA GLU A 99 17.08 -17.20 4.51
C GLU A 99 16.02 -17.16 5.62
N LEU A 100 15.95 -18.19 6.44
CA LEU A 100 14.99 -18.26 7.54
C LEU A 100 15.24 -17.15 8.57
N ALA A 101 16.48 -16.96 9.01
CA ALA A 101 16.82 -15.96 10.02
C ALA A 101 16.47 -14.55 9.55
N VAL A 102 16.80 -14.19 8.31
CA VAL A 102 16.48 -12.86 7.79
C VAL A 102 15.00 -12.74 7.45
N GLY A 103 14.33 -13.80 7.00
CA GLY A 103 12.87 -13.83 6.85
C GLY A 103 12.15 -13.55 8.18
N VAL A 104 12.64 -14.15 9.27
CA VAL A 104 12.15 -13.86 10.64
C VAL A 104 12.44 -12.42 11.03
N MET A 105 13.63 -11.87 10.75
CA MET A 105 13.94 -10.46 11.02
C MET A 105 13.02 -9.51 10.23
N ALA A 106 12.79 -9.78 8.94
CA ALA A 106 11.90 -9.00 8.09
C ALA A 106 10.45 -9.04 8.62
N LEU A 107 9.98 -10.22 9.04
CA LEU A 107 8.68 -10.37 9.68
C LEU A 107 8.61 -9.60 11.01
N VAL A 108 9.66 -9.67 11.84
CA VAL A 108 9.73 -8.91 13.11
C VAL A 108 9.67 -7.40 12.84
N LEU A 109 10.33 -6.89 11.79
CA LEU A 109 10.24 -5.47 11.43
C LEU A 109 8.84 -5.06 10.97
N ILE A 110 8.19 -5.91 10.16
CA ILE A 110 6.79 -5.70 9.76
C ILE A 110 5.92 -5.68 11.01
N LEU A 111 5.98 -6.72 11.84
CA LEU A 111 5.16 -6.83 13.04
C LEU A 111 5.45 -5.69 14.03
N ALA A 112 6.70 -5.31 14.22
CA ALA A 112 7.05 -4.20 15.10
C ALA A 112 6.48 -2.87 14.57
N GLY A 113 6.61 -2.59 13.28
CA GLY A 113 6.02 -1.39 12.67
C GLY A 113 4.50 -1.36 12.77
N HIS A 114 3.82 -2.52 12.67
CA HIS A 114 2.36 -2.60 12.67
C HIS A 114 1.73 -2.85 14.04
N LEU A 115 2.47 -3.33 15.04
CA LEU A 115 1.92 -3.62 16.37
C LEU A 115 2.31 -2.54 17.39
N VAL A 116 3.46 -1.88 17.21
CA VAL A 116 3.99 -0.91 18.19
C VAL A 116 3.56 0.53 17.88
N LEU A 117 3.48 0.90 16.59
CA LEU A 117 3.15 2.27 16.17
C LEU A 117 1.65 2.66 16.19
N PRO A 118 0.65 1.78 15.98
CA PRO A 118 -0.77 2.19 15.91
C PRO A 118 -1.34 2.75 17.22
N TYR A 119 -0.75 2.38 18.35
CA TYR A 119 -1.30 2.71 19.66
C TYR A 119 -0.80 4.04 20.21
N SER A 120 -0.06 4.84 19.42
CA SER A 120 0.76 5.91 19.99
C SER A 120 0.24 7.33 19.93
N SER A 121 -0.83 7.58 19.20
CA SER A 121 -1.22 8.96 18.96
C SER A 121 -2.68 9.09 18.60
N SER A 122 -3.39 9.82 19.45
CA SER A 122 -4.69 10.42 19.14
C SER A 122 -4.56 11.62 18.19
N THR A 123 -3.34 12.06 17.86
CA THR A 123 -3.09 13.21 17.00
C THR A 123 -3.03 12.82 15.52
N PRO A 124 -3.53 13.68 14.60
CA PRO A 124 -3.42 13.45 13.17
C PRO A 124 -1.97 13.25 12.70
N LEU A 125 -1.03 14.00 13.27
CA LEU A 125 0.40 13.90 12.96
C LEU A 125 0.95 12.52 13.33
N GLY A 126 0.57 11.99 14.50
CA GLY A 126 1.04 10.67 14.89
C GLY A 126 0.38 9.56 14.06
N HIS A 127 -0.90 9.68 13.69
CA HIS A 127 -1.53 8.74 12.76
C HIS A 127 -0.80 8.71 11.40
N TYR A 128 -0.42 9.89 10.89
CA TYR A 128 0.39 10.00 9.67
C TYR A 128 1.77 9.37 9.85
N ALA A 129 2.46 9.65 10.96
CA ALA A 129 3.78 9.08 11.26
C ALA A 129 3.73 7.56 11.38
N THR A 130 2.69 7.03 12.01
CA THR A 130 2.43 5.59 12.15
C THR A 130 2.15 4.94 10.79
N THR A 131 1.26 5.53 9.99
CA THR A 131 0.95 5.03 8.65
C THR A 131 2.21 5.03 7.77
N PHE A 132 2.97 6.12 7.79
CA PHE A 132 4.25 6.23 7.08
C PHE A 132 5.27 5.21 7.59
N GLY A 133 5.41 5.05 8.90
CA GLY A 133 6.31 4.10 9.54
C GLY A 133 5.99 2.66 9.19
N SER A 134 4.71 2.28 9.18
CA SER A 134 4.25 0.94 8.77
C SER A 134 4.58 0.64 7.30
N GLY A 135 4.39 1.62 6.41
CA GLY A 135 4.78 1.53 5.01
C GLY A 135 6.30 1.40 4.85
N ALA A 136 7.07 2.22 5.55
CA ALA A 136 8.54 2.17 5.52
C ALA A 136 9.10 0.84 6.04
N ALA A 137 8.52 0.29 7.12
CA ALA A 137 8.88 -1.02 7.66
C ALA A 137 8.61 -2.14 6.64
N THR A 138 7.45 -2.11 5.98
CA THR A 138 7.10 -3.03 4.90
C THR A 138 8.10 -2.96 3.75
N MET A 139 8.46 -1.75 3.32
CA MET A 139 9.46 -1.54 2.27
C MET A 139 10.83 -2.06 2.67
N ALA A 140 11.27 -1.80 3.90
CA ALA A 140 12.54 -2.31 4.41
C ALA A 140 12.57 -3.84 4.42
N ALA A 141 11.49 -4.48 4.85
CA ALA A 141 11.36 -5.93 4.85
C ALA A 141 11.47 -6.54 3.45
N PHE A 142 10.81 -5.94 2.45
CA PHE A 142 10.97 -6.36 1.05
C PHE A 142 12.40 -6.20 0.53
N LYS A 143 13.04 -5.07 0.80
CA LYS A 143 14.44 -4.84 0.40
C LYS A 143 15.40 -5.83 1.07
N MET A 144 15.16 -6.18 2.34
CA MET A 144 15.90 -7.24 3.00
C MET A 144 15.70 -8.59 2.29
N MET A 145 14.48 -8.93 1.90
CA MET A 145 14.23 -10.14 1.12
C MET A 145 14.97 -10.14 -0.22
N ASP A 146 15.06 -8.99 -0.90
CA ASP A 146 15.86 -8.87 -2.12
C ASP A 146 17.33 -9.17 -1.89
N ILE A 147 17.89 -8.62 -0.81
CA ILE A 147 19.30 -8.83 -0.44
C ILE A 147 19.56 -10.30 -0.15
N ILE A 148 18.66 -10.97 0.57
CA ILE A 148 18.79 -12.39 0.85
C ILE A 148 18.72 -13.19 -0.45
N ARG A 149 17.80 -12.85 -1.34
CA ARG A 149 17.56 -13.64 -2.54
C ARG A 149 18.48 -13.25 -3.68
N ASP A 150 19.45 -12.36 -3.42
CA ASP A 150 20.34 -11.77 -4.41
C ASP A 150 19.56 -11.27 -5.64
N SER A 151 18.38 -10.70 -5.37
CA SER A 151 17.47 -10.13 -6.37
C SER A 151 17.47 -8.60 -6.30
N VAL A 152 18.47 -8.02 -5.63
CA VAL A 152 18.70 -6.57 -5.61
C VAL A 152 19.01 -6.03 -7.01
N PRO A 153 18.78 -4.73 -7.28
CA PRO A 153 19.22 -4.11 -8.52
C PRO A 153 20.72 -4.35 -8.78
N ALA A 154 21.09 -4.58 -10.04
CA ALA A 154 22.48 -4.69 -10.44
C ALA A 154 23.27 -3.43 -10.01
N GLY A 155 24.37 -3.61 -9.28
CA GLY A 155 25.15 -2.51 -8.71
C GLY A 155 24.83 -2.12 -7.27
N CYS A 156 23.72 -2.61 -6.72
CA CYS A 156 23.33 -2.31 -5.34
C CYS A 156 24.39 -2.74 -4.32
N THR A 157 24.98 -3.93 -4.49
CA THR A 157 25.92 -4.54 -3.53
C THR A 157 27.40 -4.27 -3.86
N GLU A 158 27.70 -3.61 -4.98
CA GLU A 158 29.07 -3.30 -5.41
C GLU A 158 29.76 -2.26 -4.51
N SER A 159 28.98 -1.48 -3.75
CA SER A 159 29.51 -0.53 -2.77
C SER A 159 28.59 -0.40 -1.54
N PHE A 160 29.18 -0.12 -0.37
CA PHE A 160 28.41 0.13 0.84
C PHE A 160 27.46 1.33 0.70
N ARG A 161 27.89 2.37 -0.05
CA ARG A 161 27.05 3.53 -0.36
C ARG A 161 25.83 3.15 -1.21
N GLY A 162 26.02 2.33 -2.24
CA GLY A 162 24.94 1.78 -3.06
C GLY A 162 23.92 1.01 -2.23
N TYR A 163 24.43 0.16 -1.34
CA TYR A 163 23.61 -0.62 -0.42
C TYR A 163 22.82 0.25 0.56
N LEU A 164 23.47 1.22 1.20
CA LEU A 164 22.79 2.16 2.11
C LEU A 164 21.74 2.99 1.36
N ALA A 165 22.05 3.50 0.17
CA ALA A 165 21.08 4.21 -0.64
C ALA A 165 19.87 3.33 -0.97
N TYR A 166 20.10 2.08 -1.38
CA TYR A 166 19.00 1.13 -1.63
C TYR A 166 18.13 0.95 -0.39
N MET A 167 18.72 0.72 0.78
CA MET A 167 17.96 0.46 2.02
C MET A 167 17.21 1.69 2.53
N PHE A 168 17.85 2.86 2.55
CA PHE A 168 17.34 4.04 3.25
C PHE A 168 16.58 5.02 2.35
N CYS A 169 16.78 5.01 1.03
CA CYS A 169 16.02 5.89 0.15
C CYS A 169 14.54 5.46 0.13
N PRO A 170 13.59 6.38 0.38
CA PRO A 170 12.16 6.05 0.36
C PRO A 170 11.69 5.55 -1.02
N ALA A 171 12.20 6.17 -2.10
CA ALA A 171 12.08 5.65 -3.45
C ALA A 171 13.32 4.82 -3.80
N GLU A 172 13.14 3.71 -4.52
CA GLU A 172 14.26 2.89 -4.95
C GLU A 172 15.18 3.70 -5.89
N PRO A 173 16.48 3.87 -5.57
CA PRO A 173 17.41 4.58 -6.42
C PRO A 173 17.72 3.75 -7.68
N ALA A 174 17.89 4.44 -8.81
CA ALA A 174 18.30 3.83 -10.06
C ALA A 174 19.80 3.55 -10.06
N PHE A 175 20.17 2.43 -10.67
CA PHE A 175 21.55 2.03 -10.90
C PHE A 175 21.80 2.03 -12.40
N ASP A 176 22.92 2.58 -12.81
CA ASP A 176 23.35 2.57 -14.20
C ASP A 176 23.78 1.15 -14.59
N ALA A 177 23.16 0.60 -15.63
CA ALA A 177 23.35 -0.80 -16.01
C ALA A 177 24.79 -1.14 -16.43
N THR A 178 25.51 -0.17 -16.99
CA THR A 178 26.87 -0.35 -17.52
C THR A 178 27.91 -0.22 -16.43
N THR A 179 27.83 0.85 -15.65
CA THR A 179 28.80 1.20 -14.61
C THR A 179 28.50 0.56 -13.26
N LYS A 180 27.28 0.03 -13.08
CA LYS A 180 26.76 -0.53 -11.82
C LYS A 180 26.80 0.47 -10.65
N ARG A 181 26.81 1.77 -10.93
CA ARG A 181 26.85 2.85 -9.93
C ARG A 181 25.48 3.49 -9.78
N LEU A 182 25.26 4.17 -8.64
CA LEU A 182 24.06 4.98 -8.43
C LEU A 182 23.96 6.05 -9.53
N ALA A 183 22.83 6.08 -10.22
CA ALA A 183 22.54 7.09 -11.22
C ALA A 183 22.37 8.45 -10.53
N LYS A 184 23.01 9.49 -11.08
CA LYS A 184 22.90 10.86 -10.56
C LYS A 184 21.59 11.48 -11.03
N VAL A 185 20.97 12.25 -10.14
CA VAL A 185 19.79 13.06 -10.49
C VAL A 185 20.15 14.09 -11.56
N THR A 186 19.27 14.26 -12.53
CA THR A 186 19.36 15.34 -13.53
C THR A 186 18.46 16.51 -13.14
N ALA A 187 18.83 17.74 -13.51
CA ALA A 187 18.01 18.93 -13.21
C ALA A 187 16.59 18.84 -13.81
N SER A 188 16.48 18.27 -15.02
CA SER A 188 15.20 18.05 -15.69
C SER A 188 14.31 17.05 -14.93
N ALA A 189 14.89 15.93 -14.46
CA ALA A 189 14.14 14.95 -13.66
C ALA A 189 13.69 15.55 -12.31
N ALA A 190 14.56 16.32 -11.65
CA ALA A 190 14.22 17.00 -10.41
C ALA A 190 13.08 18.02 -10.59
N LEU A 191 13.13 18.84 -11.64
CA LEU A 191 12.07 19.79 -11.96
C LEU A 191 10.75 19.08 -12.27
N THR A 192 10.79 18.02 -13.10
CA THR A 192 9.59 17.23 -13.44
C THR A 192 8.95 16.62 -12.19
N GLN A 193 9.76 16.04 -11.30
CA GLN A 193 9.26 15.45 -10.07
C GLN A 193 8.73 16.50 -9.08
N LEU A 194 9.34 17.68 -9.02
CA LEU A 194 8.86 18.79 -8.20
C LEU A 194 7.49 19.30 -8.69
N VAL A 195 7.34 19.51 -10.00
CA VAL A 195 6.06 19.90 -10.60
C VAL A 195 4.99 18.84 -10.32
N HIS A 196 5.33 17.57 -10.48
CA HIS A 196 4.42 16.47 -10.19
C HIS A 196 4.02 16.43 -8.71
N PHE A 197 4.97 16.61 -7.79
CA PHE A 197 4.70 16.68 -6.37
C PHE A 197 3.74 17.83 -6.01
N VAL A 198 3.98 19.04 -6.54
CA VAL A 198 3.07 20.18 -6.36
C VAL A 198 1.67 19.86 -6.90
N TYR A 199 1.59 19.25 -8.09
CA TYR A 199 0.32 18.79 -8.65
C TYR A 199 -0.41 17.83 -7.70
N THR A 200 0.27 16.82 -7.14
CA THR A 200 -0.35 15.88 -6.19
C THR A 200 -0.87 16.57 -4.93
N ILE A 201 -0.18 17.58 -4.41
CA ILE A 201 -0.65 18.38 -3.27
C ILE A 201 -1.94 19.12 -3.61
N LEU A 202 -1.99 19.76 -4.78
CA LEU A 202 -3.17 20.52 -5.20
C LEU A 202 -4.38 19.60 -5.39
N VAL A 203 -4.20 18.45 -6.05
CA VAL A 203 -5.27 17.46 -6.21
C VAL A 203 -5.72 16.91 -4.85
N MET A 204 -4.78 16.58 -3.96
CA MET A 204 -5.11 16.12 -2.60
C MET A 204 -5.94 17.16 -1.85
N GLY A 205 -5.52 18.43 -1.87
CA GLY A 205 -6.23 19.53 -1.24
C GLY A 205 -7.66 19.67 -1.75
N LEU A 206 -7.85 19.63 -3.07
CA LEU A 206 -9.18 19.69 -3.70
C LEU A 206 -10.07 18.49 -3.33
N LEU A 207 -9.49 17.28 -3.30
CA LEU A 207 -10.24 16.10 -2.90
C LEU A 207 -10.69 16.22 -1.45
N LEU A 208 -9.79 16.59 -0.54
CA LEU A 208 -10.11 16.74 0.88
C LEU A 208 -11.17 17.83 1.14
N ASP A 209 -11.05 18.97 0.46
CA ASP A 209 -12.02 20.08 0.52
C ASP A 209 -13.42 19.62 0.07
N PHE A 210 -13.50 18.96 -1.08
CA PHE A 210 -14.75 18.38 -1.59
C PHE A 210 -15.35 17.33 -0.64
N GLY A 211 -14.51 16.48 -0.04
CA GLY A 211 -14.95 15.47 0.93
C GLY A 211 -15.52 16.10 2.20
N TYR A 212 -14.91 17.19 2.66
CA TYR A 212 -15.36 17.93 3.84
C TYR A 212 -16.75 18.55 3.60
N ASP A 213 -16.92 19.30 2.51
CA ASP A 213 -18.16 20.01 2.20
C ASP A 213 -19.33 19.07 1.87
N SER A 214 -19.05 17.91 1.29
CA SER A 214 -20.07 16.91 0.96
C SER A 214 -20.56 16.09 2.17
N GLY A 215 -19.98 16.29 3.36
CA GLY A 215 -20.28 15.48 4.54
C GLY A 215 -19.89 14.01 4.35
N TYR A 216 -18.86 13.77 3.53
CA TYR A 216 -18.45 12.45 3.10
C TYR A 216 -18.19 11.52 4.29
N GLN A 217 -18.84 10.35 4.29
CA GLN A 217 -18.56 9.26 5.22
C GLN A 217 -17.83 8.14 4.48
N PRO A 218 -16.55 7.89 4.79
CA PRO A 218 -15.81 6.80 4.18
C PRO A 218 -16.48 5.46 4.43
N PHE A 219 -16.63 4.67 3.36
CA PHE A 219 -17.20 3.31 3.38
C PHE A 219 -18.69 3.21 3.74
N GLU A 220 -19.39 4.34 3.86
CA GLU A 220 -20.85 4.36 4.01
C GLU A 220 -21.48 4.91 2.73
N GLY A 221 -22.46 4.20 2.16
CA GLY A 221 -23.33 4.74 1.11
C GLY A 221 -23.02 4.30 -0.33
N SER A 222 -23.17 5.24 -1.27
CA SER A 222 -23.34 4.97 -2.70
C SER A 222 -22.05 4.57 -3.43
N PHE A 223 -22.16 4.12 -4.68
CA PHE A 223 -21.03 3.88 -5.57
C PHE A 223 -20.09 5.09 -5.68
N PHE A 224 -20.64 6.32 -5.67
CA PHE A 224 -19.84 7.55 -5.76
C PHE A 224 -18.91 7.72 -4.56
N ASN A 225 -19.34 7.30 -3.37
CA ASN A 225 -18.51 7.36 -2.18
C ASN A 225 -17.29 6.44 -2.30
N HIS A 226 -17.51 5.23 -2.83
CA HIS A 226 -16.43 4.26 -3.08
C HIS A 226 -15.46 4.77 -4.16
N ALA A 227 -15.98 5.35 -5.24
CA ALA A 227 -15.15 5.93 -6.31
C ALA A 227 -14.30 7.10 -5.78
N TYR A 228 -14.89 7.97 -4.96
CA TYR A 228 -14.18 9.08 -4.33
C TYR A 228 -13.08 8.58 -3.38
N VAL A 229 -13.35 7.60 -2.52
CA VAL A 229 -12.29 7.01 -1.67
C VAL A 229 -11.21 6.32 -2.50
N GLY A 230 -11.57 5.64 -3.58
CA GLY A 230 -10.59 5.07 -4.51
C GLY A 230 -9.66 6.13 -5.09
N LEU A 231 -10.21 7.28 -5.49
CA LEU A 231 -9.44 8.41 -6.00
C LEU A 231 -8.55 9.05 -4.92
N LEU A 232 -9.08 9.19 -3.69
CA LEU A 232 -8.32 9.70 -2.54
C LEU A 232 -7.13 8.79 -2.21
N ILE A 233 -7.35 7.47 -2.13
CA ILE A 233 -6.29 6.49 -1.88
C ILE A 233 -5.27 6.53 -3.01
N PHE A 234 -5.72 6.56 -4.27
CA PHE A 234 -4.82 6.66 -5.42
C PHE A 234 -3.90 7.88 -5.30
N ASN A 235 -4.48 9.06 -5.03
CA ASN A 235 -3.72 10.29 -4.90
C ASN A 235 -2.82 10.31 -3.65
N MET A 236 -3.23 9.68 -2.55
CA MET A 236 -2.41 9.53 -1.34
C MET A 236 -1.16 8.70 -1.61
N VAL A 237 -1.31 7.58 -2.32
CA VAL A 237 -0.20 6.72 -2.74
C VAL A 237 0.73 7.48 -3.69
N GLU A 238 0.18 8.18 -4.68
CA GLU A 238 0.93 9.02 -5.62
C GLU A 238 1.73 10.14 -4.94
N HIS A 239 1.10 10.82 -3.99
CA HIS A 239 1.72 11.88 -3.20
C HIS A 239 2.87 11.34 -2.34
N GLY A 240 2.64 10.26 -1.58
CA GLY A 240 3.65 9.66 -0.71
C GLY A 240 4.88 9.18 -1.49
N PHE A 241 4.67 8.59 -2.67
CA PHE A 241 5.75 8.19 -3.56
C PHE A 241 6.48 9.37 -4.19
N SER A 242 5.76 10.42 -4.57
CA SER A 242 6.36 11.66 -5.09
C SER A 242 7.26 12.34 -4.06
N LEU A 243 6.82 12.37 -2.79
CA LEU A 243 7.64 12.84 -1.68
C LEU A 243 8.90 11.97 -1.51
N GLY A 244 8.74 10.65 -1.55
CA GLY A 244 9.86 9.72 -1.46
C GLY A 244 10.88 9.85 -2.59
N ALA A 245 10.41 10.14 -3.80
CA ALA A 245 11.25 10.43 -4.96
C ALA A 245 12.03 11.73 -4.76
N LEU A 246 11.40 12.80 -4.28
CA LEU A 246 12.07 14.06 -3.97
C LEU A 246 13.16 13.89 -2.90
N ILE A 247 12.87 13.18 -1.81
CA ILE A 247 13.86 12.89 -0.75
C ILE A 247 15.06 12.14 -1.35
N THR A 248 14.81 11.16 -2.22
CA THR A 248 15.86 10.39 -2.90
C THR A 248 16.70 11.27 -3.83
N MET A 249 16.06 12.21 -4.54
CA MET A 249 16.74 13.20 -5.38
C MET A 249 17.57 14.19 -4.58
N LEU A 250 17.10 14.63 -3.41
CA LEU A 250 17.86 15.49 -2.48
C LEU A 250 19.13 14.81 -1.96
N MET A 251 19.13 13.47 -1.88
CA MET A 251 20.33 12.67 -1.59
C MET A 251 21.28 12.55 -2.79
N GLY A 252 20.93 13.14 -3.94
CA GLY A 252 21.72 13.17 -5.17
C GLY A 252 21.50 11.99 -6.10
N TYR A 253 20.48 11.16 -5.86
CA TYR A 253 20.24 9.93 -6.63
C TYR A 253 19.00 10.05 -7.50
N GLN A 254 19.07 9.51 -8.71
CA GLN A 254 17.92 9.38 -9.59
C GLN A 254 16.99 8.28 -9.03
N PRO A 255 15.74 8.55 -8.65
CA PRO A 255 14.80 7.51 -8.28
C PRO A 255 14.35 6.75 -9.52
N THR A 256 14.08 5.46 -9.33
CA THR A 256 13.39 4.65 -10.33
C THR A 256 11.92 5.08 -10.43
N PRO A 257 11.30 5.06 -11.63
CA PRO A 257 9.91 5.44 -11.79
C PRO A 257 8.98 4.60 -10.91
N ILE A 258 8.08 5.27 -10.20
CA ILE A 258 7.13 4.65 -9.27
C ILE A 258 5.78 4.43 -9.94
N MET A 259 5.43 5.29 -10.89
CA MET A 259 4.30 5.14 -11.81
C MET A 259 4.79 5.45 -13.22
N ASP A 260 4.06 4.94 -14.22
CA ASP A 260 4.30 5.28 -15.62
C ASP A 260 3.77 6.71 -15.90
N ILE A 261 4.56 7.73 -15.55
CA ILE A 261 4.23 9.14 -15.85
C ILE A 261 4.86 9.47 -17.22
N PRO A 262 4.07 9.94 -18.23
CA PRO A 262 2.78 10.63 -18.16
C PRO A 262 1.54 9.77 -18.53
N ALA A 263 1.63 8.45 -18.48
CA ALA A 263 0.56 7.55 -18.89
C ALA A 263 -0.13 6.93 -17.66
N PRO A 264 -1.02 7.69 -16.99
CA PRO A 264 -1.58 7.34 -15.68
C PRO A 264 -2.26 5.98 -15.69
N ALA A 265 -2.41 5.40 -14.51
CA ALA A 265 -3.02 4.09 -14.33
C ALA A 265 -4.41 3.96 -15.02
N PHE A 266 -5.15 5.06 -15.12
CA PHE A 266 -6.45 5.15 -15.81
C PHE A 266 -6.39 4.94 -17.34
N LYS A 267 -5.19 4.97 -17.95
CA LYS A 267 -4.98 4.63 -19.38
C LYS A 267 -4.73 3.14 -19.61
N ALA A 268 -4.73 2.32 -18.56
CA ALA A 268 -4.63 0.87 -18.69
C ALA A 268 -5.77 0.33 -19.56
N ARG A 269 -5.44 -0.47 -20.58
CA ARG A 269 -6.42 -1.16 -21.44
C ARG A 269 -6.80 -2.54 -20.92
N SER A 270 -6.11 -2.99 -19.88
CA SER A 270 -6.24 -4.32 -19.26
C SER A 270 -5.93 -4.25 -17.78
N ILE A 271 -6.48 -5.19 -17.01
CA ILE A 271 -6.20 -5.30 -15.57
C ILE A 271 -4.74 -5.71 -15.36
N ARG A 272 -4.20 -6.56 -16.24
CA ARG A 272 -2.77 -6.91 -16.25
C ARG A 272 -1.86 -5.72 -16.52
N GLU A 273 -2.23 -4.82 -17.44
CA GLU A 273 -1.44 -3.61 -17.70
C GLU A 273 -1.51 -2.64 -16.52
N PHE A 274 -2.68 -2.50 -15.90
CA PHE A 274 -2.86 -1.68 -14.70
C PHE A 274 -1.87 -2.12 -13.60
N TRP A 275 -1.94 -3.37 -13.16
CA TRP A 275 -1.11 -3.90 -12.07
C TRP A 275 0.35 -4.15 -12.48
N GLY A 276 0.61 -4.48 -13.74
CA GLY A 276 1.93 -4.95 -14.18
C GLY A 276 2.85 -3.86 -14.70
N LYS A 277 2.29 -2.75 -15.21
CA LYS A 277 3.04 -1.75 -16.00
C LYS A 277 2.76 -0.29 -15.65
N ARG A 278 1.69 0.02 -14.91
CA ARG A 278 1.28 1.42 -14.71
C ARG A 278 1.15 1.84 -13.26
N TYR A 279 0.53 0.99 -12.45
CA TYR A 279 0.27 1.28 -11.04
C TYR A 279 1.37 0.71 -10.15
N ASN A 280 1.90 1.55 -9.27
CA ASN A 280 2.78 1.15 -8.18
C ASN A 280 3.94 0.23 -8.61
N LEU A 281 4.72 0.71 -9.59
CA LEU A 281 5.84 -0.02 -10.19
C LEU A 281 6.96 -0.31 -9.19
N ALA A 282 7.12 0.53 -8.17
CA ALA A 282 8.09 0.30 -7.09
C ALA A 282 7.74 -0.96 -6.29
N ILE A 283 6.51 -1.03 -5.76
CA ILE A 283 6.03 -2.21 -5.02
C ILE A 283 5.97 -3.43 -5.93
N SER A 284 5.51 -3.26 -7.17
CA SER A 284 5.47 -4.36 -8.13
C SER A 284 6.84 -4.98 -8.38
N ARG A 285 7.91 -4.17 -8.50
CA ARG A 285 9.29 -4.67 -8.62
C ARG A 285 9.76 -5.35 -7.36
N MET A 286 9.53 -4.72 -6.20
CA MET A 286 9.94 -5.25 -4.89
C MET A 286 9.22 -6.54 -4.49
N LEU A 287 7.99 -6.75 -4.98
CA LEU A 287 7.30 -8.03 -4.85
C LEU A 287 7.76 -9.03 -5.92
N ARG A 288 7.97 -8.60 -7.15
CA ARG A 288 8.37 -9.51 -8.24
C ARG A 288 9.73 -10.15 -7.97
N ARG A 289 10.72 -9.38 -7.55
CA ARG A 289 12.09 -9.87 -7.32
C ARG A 289 12.19 -11.05 -6.35
N PRO A 290 11.72 -10.96 -5.09
CA PRO A 290 11.83 -12.08 -4.19
C PRO A 290 10.87 -13.19 -4.61
N TRP A 291 9.63 -12.89 -5.01
CA TRP A 291 8.60 -13.93 -5.21
C TRP A 291 8.65 -14.61 -6.57
N MET A 292 9.05 -13.93 -7.63
CA MET A 292 9.15 -14.49 -8.99
C MET A 292 10.58 -14.84 -9.38
N ASP A 293 11.56 -13.95 -9.21
CA ASP A 293 12.90 -14.20 -9.77
C ASP A 293 13.57 -15.39 -9.07
N THR A 294 13.26 -15.61 -7.79
CA THR A 294 13.68 -16.83 -7.06
C THR A 294 13.05 -18.10 -7.64
N LEU A 295 11.78 -18.03 -8.06
CA LEU A 295 11.14 -19.12 -8.78
C LEU A 295 11.71 -19.28 -10.19
N PHE A 296 12.33 -18.28 -10.79
CA PHE A 296 12.92 -18.35 -12.14
C PHE A 296 14.42 -18.67 -12.19
N ARG A 297 15.11 -18.81 -11.04
CA ARG A 297 16.55 -19.10 -11.01
C ARG A 297 16.93 -20.33 -11.85
N GLN A 298 17.89 -20.14 -12.76
CA GLN A 298 18.40 -21.17 -13.68
C GLN A 298 19.11 -22.33 -12.97
N GLU A 299 19.67 -22.08 -11.77
CA GLU A 299 20.31 -23.10 -10.92
C GLU A 299 19.34 -24.26 -10.61
N TYR A 300 18.03 -23.99 -10.56
CA TYR A 300 17.00 -25.02 -10.37
C TYR A 300 16.58 -25.73 -11.65
N GLU A 301 17.13 -25.34 -12.80
CA GLU A 301 16.86 -25.93 -14.12
C GLU A 301 17.99 -26.84 -14.61
N GLU A 302 19.14 -26.82 -13.94
CA GLU A 302 20.23 -27.75 -14.20
C GLU A 302 19.76 -29.19 -13.92
N GLY A 303 19.96 -30.09 -14.90
CA GLY A 303 19.52 -31.48 -14.80
C GLY A 303 18.04 -31.75 -15.11
N LEU A 304 17.21 -30.73 -15.37
CA LEU A 304 15.82 -30.94 -15.80
C LEU A 304 15.72 -31.26 -17.30
N THR A 305 14.86 -32.22 -17.64
CA THR A 305 14.43 -32.50 -19.03
C THR A 305 13.66 -31.32 -19.62
N LYS A 306 13.51 -31.29 -20.96
CA LYS A 306 12.75 -30.23 -21.65
C LYS A 306 11.30 -30.16 -21.17
N GLU A 307 10.67 -31.31 -20.95
CA GLU A 307 9.30 -31.43 -20.46
C GLU A 307 9.17 -30.87 -19.03
N GLN A 308 10.13 -31.18 -18.16
CA GLN A 308 10.17 -30.65 -16.79
C GLN A 308 10.36 -29.13 -16.77
N LYS A 309 11.23 -28.59 -17.64
CA LYS A 309 11.41 -27.13 -17.79
C LYS A 309 10.12 -26.46 -18.25
N ALA A 310 9.44 -27.02 -19.24
CA ALA A 310 8.17 -26.49 -19.73
C ALA A 310 7.07 -26.52 -18.64
N ALA A 311 6.93 -27.65 -17.93
CA ALA A 311 5.98 -27.79 -16.84
C ALA A 311 6.27 -26.81 -15.68
N ARG A 312 7.56 -26.63 -15.34
CA ARG A 312 8.02 -25.66 -14.35
C ARG A 312 7.68 -24.23 -14.77
N GLN A 313 8.02 -23.84 -16.00
CA GLN A 313 7.72 -22.50 -16.51
C GLN A 313 6.21 -22.23 -16.48
N GLN A 314 5.37 -23.21 -16.81
CA GLN A 314 3.93 -23.10 -16.69
C GLN A 314 3.48 -22.87 -15.25
N ARG A 315 4.03 -23.61 -14.28
CA ARG A 315 3.72 -23.40 -12.85
C ARG A 315 4.11 -21.99 -12.41
N ILE A 316 5.28 -21.50 -12.77
CA ILE A 316 5.76 -20.18 -12.34
C ILE A 316 4.88 -19.06 -12.92
N ARG A 317 4.42 -19.20 -14.18
CA ARG A 317 3.49 -18.24 -14.80
C ARG A 317 2.17 -18.07 -14.05
N ILE A 318 1.79 -19.04 -13.21
CA ILE A 318 0.57 -19.01 -12.39
C ILE A 318 0.91 -18.68 -10.93
N LEU A 319 1.87 -19.40 -10.35
CA LEU A 319 2.25 -19.27 -8.94
C LEU A 319 2.96 -17.95 -8.63
N GLY A 320 3.71 -17.40 -9.59
CA GLY A 320 4.36 -16.10 -9.43
C GLY A 320 3.34 -14.99 -9.18
N PRO A 321 2.40 -14.74 -10.12
CA PRO A 321 1.42 -13.68 -9.93
C PRO A 321 0.52 -13.96 -8.72
N PHE A 322 0.10 -15.21 -8.52
CA PHE A 322 -0.67 -15.60 -7.33
C PHE A 322 0.04 -15.19 -6.03
N SER A 323 1.33 -15.50 -5.89
CA SER A 323 2.10 -15.17 -4.68
C SER A 323 2.22 -13.66 -4.46
N VAL A 324 2.41 -12.90 -5.54
CA VAL A 324 2.49 -11.42 -5.48
C VAL A 324 1.17 -10.82 -5.03
N PHE A 325 0.04 -11.24 -5.60
CA PHE A 325 -1.29 -10.76 -5.20
C PHE A 325 -1.63 -11.17 -3.77
N LEU A 326 -1.35 -12.42 -3.38
CA LEU A 326 -1.58 -12.90 -2.02
C LEU A 326 -0.73 -12.12 -1.01
N ALA A 327 0.57 -11.94 -1.26
CA ALA A 327 1.45 -11.18 -0.39
C ALA A 327 0.99 -9.72 -0.27
N SER A 328 0.57 -9.10 -1.38
CA SER A 328 -0.01 -7.75 -1.37
C SER A 328 -1.26 -7.70 -0.51
N GLY A 329 -2.19 -8.66 -0.66
CA GLY A 329 -3.40 -8.76 0.14
C GLY A 329 -3.12 -8.89 1.63
N VAL A 330 -2.24 -9.80 2.03
CA VAL A 330 -1.85 -9.99 3.44
C VAL A 330 -1.21 -8.74 4.02
N ILE A 331 -0.38 -8.03 3.27
CA ILE A 331 0.26 -6.80 3.76
C ILE A 331 -0.76 -5.68 3.93
N HIS A 332 -1.70 -5.55 3.00
CA HIS A 332 -2.79 -4.59 3.17
C HIS A 332 -3.68 -4.99 4.35
N GLU A 333 -3.88 -6.29 4.60
CA GLU A 333 -4.58 -6.79 5.79
C GLU A 333 -3.87 -6.38 7.10
N LEU A 334 -2.54 -6.35 7.10
CA LEU A 334 -1.75 -5.90 8.25
C LEU A 334 -1.76 -4.37 8.39
N MET A 335 -1.79 -3.64 7.28
CA MET A 335 -1.81 -2.17 7.25
C MET A 335 -3.19 -1.58 7.53
N HIS A 336 -4.27 -2.21 7.05
CA HIS A 336 -5.61 -1.66 7.11
C HIS A 336 -6.09 -1.37 8.54
N PRO A 337 -5.90 -2.24 9.56
CA PRO A 337 -6.27 -1.90 10.93
C PRO A 337 -5.55 -0.68 11.50
N VAL A 338 -4.35 -0.38 10.96
CA VAL A 338 -3.55 0.78 11.34
C VAL A 338 -4.05 2.05 10.65
N CYS A 339 -4.45 1.95 9.38
CA CYS A 339 -4.83 3.09 8.54
C CYS A 339 -6.35 3.37 8.51
N LEU A 340 -7.17 2.35 8.74
CA LEU A 340 -8.62 2.35 8.55
C LEU A 340 -9.31 1.78 9.79
N LYS A 341 -10.21 2.56 10.40
CA LYS A 341 -10.90 2.16 11.64
C LYS A 341 -11.82 0.95 11.49
N ARG A 342 -12.32 0.68 10.28
CA ARG A 342 -13.30 -0.38 9.98
C ARG A 342 -12.77 -1.32 8.91
N ALA A 343 -11.55 -1.80 9.09
CA ALA A 343 -11.02 -2.88 8.27
C ALA A 343 -11.64 -4.21 8.72
N TYR A 344 -12.42 -4.87 7.87
CA TYR A 344 -12.85 -6.22 8.16
C TYR A 344 -11.76 -7.21 7.75
N PRO A 345 -11.44 -8.20 8.62
CA PRO A 345 -10.41 -9.17 8.32
C PRO A 345 -10.75 -9.96 7.06
N GLY A 346 -9.82 -9.99 6.12
CA GLY A 346 -9.87 -10.73 4.87
C GLY A 346 -10.32 -9.91 3.66
N GLU A 347 -10.87 -8.70 3.83
CA GLU A 347 -11.35 -7.88 2.71
C GLU A 347 -10.23 -7.50 1.75
N ALA A 348 -9.08 -7.07 2.30
CA ALA A 348 -7.92 -6.71 1.49
C ALA A 348 -7.41 -7.92 0.72
N THR A 349 -7.28 -9.05 1.43
CA THR A 349 -6.80 -10.30 0.83
C THR A 349 -7.73 -10.77 -0.28
N ILE A 350 -9.05 -10.78 -0.06
CA ILE A 350 -10.06 -11.15 -1.05
C ILE A 350 -9.99 -10.20 -2.26
N PHE A 351 -9.87 -8.88 -2.03
CA PHE A 351 -9.73 -7.92 -3.12
C PHE A 351 -8.56 -8.26 -4.05
N PHE A 352 -7.36 -8.44 -3.52
CA PHE A 352 -6.20 -8.77 -4.35
C PHE A 352 -6.32 -10.15 -5.02
N MET A 353 -6.92 -11.13 -4.36
CA MET A 353 -7.16 -12.45 -4.96
C MET A 353 -8.18 -12.41 -6.10
N LEU A 354 -9.21 -11.55 -5.99
CA LEU A 354 -10.15 -11.29 -7.08
C LEU A 354 -9.43 -10.62 -8.27
N GLN A 355 -8.56 -9.64 -8.01
CA GLN A 355 -7.75 -9.00 -9.06
C GLN A 355 -6.87 -10.02 -9.80
N PHE A 356 -6.22 -10.95 -9.08
CA PHE A 356 -5.48 -12.06 -9.68
C PHE A 356 -6.37 -12.93 -10.57
N ALA A 357 -7.56 -13.33 -10.09
CA ALA A 357 -8.51 -14.13 -10.86
C ALA A 357 -8.91 -13.41 -12.16
N LEU A 358 -9.17 -12.11 -12.08
CA LEU A 358 -9.47 -11.28 -13.26
C LEU A 358 -8.32 -11.24 -14.27
N CYS A 359 -7.06 -11.11 -13.81
CA CYS A 359 -5.89 -11.21 -14.69
C CYS A 359 -5.78 -12.59 -15.39
N VAL A 360 -6.13 -13.67 -14.69
CA VAL A 360 -6.15 -15.02 -15.27
C VAL A 360 -7.25 -15.14 -16.33
N VAL A 361 -8.46 -14.69 -16.02
CA VAL A 361 -9.61 -14.68 -16.94
C VAL A 361 -9.26 -13.88 -18.20
N GLU A 362 -8.74 -12.67 -18.05
CA GLU A 362 -8.28 -11.83 -19.16
C GLU A 362 -7.27 -12.56 -20.05
N THR A 363 -6.29 -13.24 -19.45
CA THR A 363 -5.29 -14.03 -20.19
C THR A 363 -5.92 -15.18 -20.98
N LYS A 364 -6.96 -15.81 -20.44
CA LYS A 364 -7.67 -16.91 -21.11
C LYS A 364 -8.55 -16.38 -22.25
N VAL A 365 -9.29 -15.30 -22.03
CA VAL A 365 -10.13 -14.65 -23.04
C VAL A 365 -9.29 -14.19 -24.24
N LEU A 366 -8.15 -13.51 -23.99
CA LEU A 366 -7.26 -13.08 -25.07
C LEU A 366 -6.74 -14.25 -25.92
N LYS A 367 -6.41 -15.38 -25.29
CA LYS A 367 -6.01 -16.60 -26.02
C LYS A 367 -7.13 -17.17 -26.87
N LEU A 368 -8.36 -17.19 -26.36
CA LEU A 368 -9.52 -17.71 -27.08
C LEU A 368 -9.89 -16.82 -28.27
N MET A 369 -9.70 -15.51 -28.16
CA MET A 369 -9.97 -14.55 -29.24
C MET A 369 -8.90 -14.55 -30.34
N GLY A 370 -7.93 -15.47 -30.31
CA GLY A 370 -6.80 -15.47 -31.25
C GLY A 370 -5.88 -14.25 -31.10
N GLY A 371 -6.07 -13.45 -30.05
CA GLY A 371 -5.16 -12.37 -29.71
C GLY A 371 -3.82 -12.97 -29.34
N ALA A 372 -2.74 -12.52 -30.01
CA ALA A 372 -1.41 -12.79 -29.53
C ALA A 372 -1.35 -12.33 -28.07
N VAL A 373 -1.20 -13.26 -27.13
CA VAL A 373 -0.85 -12.89 -25.77
C VAL A 373 0.52 -12.28 -25.88
N VAL A 374 0.59 -10.95 -25.92
CA VAL A 374 1.85 -10.22 -25.88
C VAL A 374 2.61 -10.80 -24.69
N PRO A 375 3.76 -11.45 -24.93
CA PRO A 375 4.51 -12.05 -23.84
C PRO A 375 4.80 -10.93 -22.84
N THR A 376 4.35 -11.08 -21.60
CA THR A 376 4.64 -10.11 -20.53
C THR A 376 6.08 -10.23 -20.03
N HIS A 377 6.99 -10.77 -20.84
CA HIS A 377 8.42 -10.92 -20.56
C HIS A 377 9.20 -10.06 -21.55
N GLU A 378 9.07 -8.75 -21.42
CA GLU A 378 10.20 -7.84 -21.67
C GLU A 378 10.36 -7.05 -20.37
N GLY A 379 11.44 -7.40 -19.66
CA GLY A 379 11.75 -6.99 -18.29
C GLY A 379 12.85 -7.88 -17.78
#